data_AF-A0A9P8FG22-F1
#
_entry.id   AF-A0A9P8FG22-F1
#
_cell.length_a   1.000
_cell.length_b   1.000
_cell.length_c   1.000
_cell.angle_alpha   90.00
_cell.angle_beta   90.00
_cell.angle_gamma   90.00
#
_symmetry.space_group_name_H-M   'P 1'
#
loop_
_entity.id
_entity.type
_entity.pdbx_description
1 polymer ?
#
loop_
_entity_poly.entity_id
_entity_poly.type
_entity_poly.pdbx_seq_one_letter_code
_entity_poly.pdbx_strand_id
1 'polypeptide(L)'
;MPKGKRSARASWLFRNKPAVASAHDTFGRFNVSINYDESKSEGSIVIQHAVHLEGFSSEQTLDLVLRPESIVSCELCFDNQNYRLPPEVLNLIPTNRNDILSLSLTMHVPGTVICPTAPLPLSFMSASFGQQFAAFSHLCQTTQLQICLGRDQVQSEHRQRLERFASAITQRRLRANPIDLRSLGGGGGKQETIWDHIHPPPVEEQQADFGASRKRSRVGESIQIRLSPYARKNNQGKPNIPLPLDGHQPVLKDCCAFL
;
A
#
# COMPACT_ATOMS: atom_id res chain seq x y z
N MET A 1 -41.80 6.00 30.48
CA MET A 1 -41.45 4.86 29.60
C MET A 1 -39.93 4.75 29.51
N PRO A 2 -39.33 3.55 29.65
CA PRO A 2 -37.88 3.39 29.42
C PRO A 2 -37.55 3.63 27.94
N LYS A 3 -36.48 4.38 27.65
CA LYS A 3 -35.97 4.49 26.28
C LYS A 3 -35.33 3.14 25.91
N GLY A 4 -35.98 2.38 25.02
CA GLY A 4 -35.45 1.10 24.55
C GLY A 4 -34.05 1.28 23.97
N LYS A 5 -33.05 0.61 24.55
CA LYS A 5 -31.71 0.52 23.97
C LYS A 5 -31.87 -0.16 22.62
N ARG A 6 -31.71 0.58 21.51
CA ARG A 6 -31.61 -0.02 20.18
C ARG A 6 -30.48 -1.02 20.22
N SER A 7 -30.76 -2.29 19.90
CA SER A 7 -29.71 -3.29 19.81
C SER A 7 -28.65 -2.80 18.81
N ALA A 8 -27.38 -2.99 19.14
CA ALA A 8 -26.31 -2.66 18.21
C ALA A 8 -26.54 -3.46 16.91
N ARG A 9 -26.32 -2.83 15.75
CA ARG A 9 -26.47 -3.54 14.47
C ARG A 9 -25.57 -4.78 14.49
N ALA A 10 -26.15 -5.95 14.22
CA ALA A 10 -25.40 -7.20 14.26
C ALA A 10 -24.45 -7.32 13.06
N SER A 11 -24.86 -6.81 11.90
CA SER A 11 -23.96 -6.55 10.77
C SER A 11 -23.14 -5.26 10.99
N TRP A 12 -21.83 -5.38 10.83
CA TRP A 12 -20.85 -4.31 10.76
C TRP A 12 -20.06 -4.42 9.45
N LEU A 13 -19.80 -3.27 8.82
CA LEU A 13 -19.05 -3.16 7.57
C LEU A 13 -18.00 -2.06 7.67
N PHE A 14 -16.74 -2.44 7.60
CA PHE A 14 -15.62 -1.56 7.31
C PHE A 14 -15.49 -1.51 5.78
N ARG A 15 -15.82 -0.37 5.14
CA ARG A 15 -15.92 -0.29 3.68
C ARG A 15 -14.81 0.55 3.05
N ASN A 16 -14.15 -0.01 2.03
CA ASN A 16 -13.29 0.68 1.07
C ASN A 16 -12.27 1.63 1.73
N LYS A 17 -11.44 1.07 2.62
CA LYS A 17 -10.43 1.81 3.39
C LYS A 17 -9.03 1.58 2.82
N PRO A 18 -8.23 2.63 2.56
CA PRO A 18 -6.87 2.47 2.08
C PRO A 18 -5.97 1.81 3.13
N ALA A 19 -5.55 0.59 2.85
CA ALA A 19 -4.57 -0.18 3.61
C ALA A 19 -3.29 -0.38 2.78
N VAL A 20 -2.20 -0.79 3.43
CA VAL A 20 -1.16 -1.57 2.75
C VAL A 20 -1.45 -3.04 3.03
N ALA A 21 -1.46 -3.86 1.98
CA ALA A 21 -1.41 -5.31 2.13
C ALA A 21 -0.07 -5.83 1.61
N SER A 22 0.50 -6.80 2.31
CA SER A 22 1.79 -7.42 1.99
C SER A 22 1.72 -8.94 2.02
N ALA A 23 2.53 -9.54 1.14
CA ALA A 23 2.69 -10.97 0.95
C ALA A 23 4.16 -11.25 0.62
N HIS A 24 4.84 -12.05 1.46
CA HIS A 24 6.29 -12.20 1.42
C HIS A 24 6.97 -10.81 1.45
N ASP A 25 7.98 -10.58 0.61
CA ASP A 25 8.67 -9.28 0.51
C ASP A 25 7.91 -8.23 -0.33
N THR A 26 6.74 -8.57 -0.88
CA THR A 26 5.95 -7.67 -1.73
C THR A 26 4.84 -6.96 -0.96
N PHE A 27 4.57 -5.71 -1.32
CA PHE A 27 3.58 -4.86 -0.68
C PHE A 27 2.96 -3.88 -1.67
N GLY A 28 1.69 -3.56 -1.45
CA GLY A 28 0.96 -2.59 -2.25
C GLY A 28 -0.13 -1.88 -1.45
N ARG A 29 -0.50 -0.68 -1.89
CA ARG A 29 -1.64 0.06 -1.34
C ARG A 29 -2.93 -0.42 -2.02
N PHE A 30 -3.91 -0.84 -1.25
CA PHE A 30 -5.18 -1.39 -1.74
C PHE A 30 -6.36 -0.84 -0.94
N ASN A 31 -7.56 -0.92 -1.51
CA ASN A 31 -8.77 -0.66 -0.74
C ASN A 31 -9.23 -1.97 -0.10
N VAL A 32 -9.35 -1.97 1.23
CA VAL A 32 -9.80 -3.13 2.00
C VAL A 32 -11.21 -2.90 2.51
N SER A 33 -12.05 -3.93 2.41
CA SER A 33 -13.36 -4.00 3.04
C SER A 33 -13.43 -5.24 3.95
N ILE A 34 -14.02 -5.10 5.13
CA ILE A 34 -14.27 -6.20 6.07
C ILE A 34 -15.75 -6.17 6.45
N ASN A 35 -16.45 -7.28 6.20
CA ASN A 35 -17.85 -7.45 6.55
C ASN A 35 -17.98 -8.54 7.62
N TYR A 36 -18.82 -8.32 8.62
CA TYR A 36 -19.08 -9.24 9.73
C TYR A 36 -20.55 -9.12 10.16
N ASP A 37 -21.32 -10.21 10.06
CA ASP A 37 -22.65 -10.32 10.66
C ASP A 37 -22.61 -11.23 11.89
N GLU A 38 -22.61 -10.59 13.07
CA GLU A 38 -22.60 -11.22 14.39
C GLU A 38 -23.90 -12.00 14.69
N SER A 39 -25.01 -11.74 13.96
CA SER A 39 -26.29 -12.45 14.15
C SER A 39 -26.40 -13.72 13.31
N LYS A 40 -25.77 -13.74 12.13
CA LYS A 40 -25.72 -14.92 11.26
C LYS A 40 -24.45 -15.75 11.45
N SER A 41 -23.43 -15.17 12.10
CA SER A 41 -22.05 -15.65 12.08
C SER A 41 -21.46 -15.72 10.66
N GLU A 42 -21.71 -14.69 9.85
CA GLU A 42 -21.14 -14.52 8.50
C GLU A 42 -19.98 -13.51 8.52
N GLY A 43 -19.00 -13.66 7.62
CA GLY A 43 -17.84 -12.78 7.54
C GLY A 43 -17.10 -12.87 6.19
N SER A 44 -16.30 -11.85 5.87
CA SER A 44 -15.40 -11.84 4.72
C SER A 44 -14.44 -10.65 4.76
N ILE A 45 -13.20 -10.84 4.31
CA ILE A 45 -12.26 -9.76 4.00
C ILE A 45 -12.15 -9.67 2.48
N VAL A 46 -12.10 -8.44 1.94
CA VAL A 46 -11.97 -8.19 0.52
C VAL A 46 -10.86 -7.16 0.30
N ILE A 47 -9.86 -7.50 -0.52
CA ILE A 47 -8.77 -6.61 -0.94
C ILE A 47 -9.00 -6.27 -2.42
N GLN A 48 -9.20 -4.99 -2.73
CA GLN A 48 -9.60 -4.54 -4.07
C GLN A 48 -8.43 -3.87 -4.80
N HIS A 49 -8.17 -4.32 -6.03
CA HIS A 49 -7.23 -3.71 -6.97
C HIS A 49 -7.95 -3.29 -8.25
N ALA A 50 -7.71 -2.04 -8.67
CA ALA A 50 -8.31 -1.48 -9.86
C ALA A 50 -7.34 -1.60 -11.06
N VAL A 51 -7.85 -2.02 -12.21
CA VAL A 51 -7.06 -2.43 -13.38
C VAL A 51 -7.77 -2.07 -14.69
N HIS A 52 -7.01 -1.87 -15.76
CA HIS A 52 -7.55 -1.63 -17.11
C HIS A 52 -7.48 -2.93 -17.92
N LEU A 53 -8.65 -3.52 -18.19
CA LEU A 53 -8.81 -4.80 -18.90
C LEU A 53 -9.21 -4.57 -20.36
N GLU A 54 -8.75 -5.42 -21.26
CA GLU A 54 -9.21 -5.36 -22.66
C GLU A 54 -10.71 -5.67 -22.77
N GLY A 55 -11.39 -5.03 -23.74
CA GLY A 55 -12.83 -5.15 -23.91
C GLY A 55 -13.68 -4.30 -22.96
N PHE A 56 -13.08 -3.64 -21.96
CA PHE A 56 -13.78 -2.74 -21.04
C PHE A 56 -13.45 -1.27 -21.32
N SER A 57 -14.46 -0.41 -21.40
CA SER A 57 -14.30 1.04 -21.66
C SER A 57 -13.94 1.87 -20.41
N SER A 58 -13.80 1.22 -19.26
CA SER A 58 -13.46 1.86 -17.98
C SER A 58 -12.61 0.92 -17.13
N GLU A 59 -11.90 1.48 -16.16
CA GLU A 59 -11.25 0.72 -15.10
C GLU A 59 -12.21 -0.29 -14.44
N GLN A 60 -11.69 -1.47 -14.16
CA GLN A 60 -12.38 -2.61 -13.58
C GLN A 60 -11.77 -2.97 -12.22
N THR A 61 -12.50 -3.71 -11.38
CA THR A 61 -12.02 -4.14 -10.06
C THR A 61 -11.84 -5.65 -9.98
N LEU A 62 -10.62 -6.07 -9.65
CA LEU A 62 -10.32 -7.41 -9.15
C LEU A 62 -10.43 -7.37 -7.62
N ASP A 63 -11.32 -8.20 -7.07
CA ASP A 63 -11.57 -8.29 -5.64
C ASP A 63 -11.04 -9.63 -5.12
N LEU A 64 -9.92 -9.61 -4.39
CA LEU A 64 -9.41 -10.78 -3.68
C LEU A 64 -10.22 -10.99 -2.40
N VAL A 65 -10.94 -12.10 -2.32
CA VAL A 65 -11.82 -12.45 -1.20
C VAL A 65 -11.17 -13.50 -0.32
N LEU A 66 -10.97 -13.16 0.95
CA LEU A 66 -10.54 -14.06 2.00
C LEU A 66 -11.78 -14.48 2.81
N ARG A 67 -12.12 -15.77 2.72
CA ARG A 67 -13.30 -16.36 3.37
C ARG A 67 -12.92 -16.87 4.77
N PRO A 68 -13.74 -16.69 5.82
CA PRO A 68 -13.38 -17.11 7.18
C PRO A 68 -13.01 -18.60 7.31
N GLU A 69 -13.57 -19.47 6.46
CA GLU A 69 -13.25 -20.90 6.40
C GLU A 69 -11.84 -21.19 5.87
N SER A 70 -11.27 -20.34 5.01
CA SER A 70 -9.88 -20.53 4.55
C SER A 70 -8.86 -20.12 5.60
N ILE A 71 -9.21 -19.19 6.48
CA ILE A 71 -8.32 -18.60 7.49
C ILE A 71 -8.12 -19.56 8.68
N VAL A 72 -6.86 -19.90 8.96
CA VAL A 72 -6.40 -20.78 10.04
C VAL A 72 -6.08 -19.98 11.31
N SER A 73 -5.45 -18.81 11.16
CA SER A 73 -5.21 -17.87 12.26
C SER A 73 -5.46 -16.43 11.82
N CYS A 74 -5.95 -15.61 12.74
CA CYS A 74 -6.28 -14.21 12.53
C CYS A 74 -5.81 -13.40 13.74
N GLU A 75 -4.66 -12.73 13.57
CA GLU A 75 -3.97 -12.03 14.65
C GLU A 75 -4.04 -10.52 14.44
N LEU A 76 -4.47 -9.80 15.48
CA LEU A 76 -4.75 -8.37 15.44
C LEU A 76 -3.81 -7.63 16.39
N CYS A 77 -2.81 -6.94 15.83
CA CYS A 77 -1.82 -6.17 16.57
C CYS A 77 -2.15 -4.66 16.56
N PHE A 78 -1.99 -4.03 17.72
CA PHE A 78 -2.24 -2.60 17.95
C PHE A 78 -1.00 -1.81 18.38
N ASP A 79 0.16 -2.46 18.51
CA ASP A 79 1.40 -1.85 19.00
C ASP A 79 2.51 -1.97 17.96
N ASN A 80 3.08 -0.82 17.59
CA ASN A 80 4.13 -0.72 16.59
C ASN A 80 5.54 -0.96 17.15
N GLN A 81 5.71 -1.11 18.47
CA GLN A 81 7.03 -1.29 19.09
C GLN A 81 7.83 -2.49 18.57
N ASN A 82 7.15 -3.53 18.05
CA ASN A 82 7.79 -4.73 17.49
C ASN A 82 7.74 -4.82 15.95
N TYR A 83 6.91 -4.01 15.27
CA TYR A 83 6.72 -4.10 13.81
C TYR A 83 7.52 -3.02 13.06
N ARG A 84 8.78 -3.34 12.75
CA ARG A 84 9.57 -2.59 11.76
C ARG A 84 9.09 -2.89 10.33
N LEU A 85 7.95 -2.32 9.95
CA LEU A 85 7.55 -2.25 8.55
C LEU A 85 8.64 -1.49 7.74
N PRO A 86 8.96 -1.91 6.51
CA PRO A 86 9.91 -1.19 5.66
C PRO A 86 9.54 0.30 5.51
N PRO A 87 10.51 1.23 5.44
CA PRO A 87 10.24 2.65 5.23
C PRO A 87 9.33 2.95 4.03
N GLU A 88 9.40 2.11 3.00
CA GLU A 88 8.61 2.14 1.78
C GLU A 88 7.13 1.84 2.05
N VAL A 89 6.85 0.80 2.87
CA VAL A 89 5.50 0.48 3.37
C VAL A 89 4.95 1.63 4.21
N LEU A 90 5.77 2.19 5.10
CA LEU A 90 5.38 3.30 5.96
C LEU A 90 5.03 4.57 5.18
N ASN A 91 5.60 4.78 3.99
CA ASN A 91 5.28 5.91 3.12
C ASN A 91 3.97 5.71 2.33
N LEU A 92 3.48 4.48 2.19
CA LEU A 92 2.20 4.17 1.54
C LEU A 92 1.00 4.30 2.50
N ILE A 93 1.23 4.25 3.82
CA ILE A 93 0.22 4.42 4.85
C ILE A 93 0.02 5.93 5.11
N PRO A 94 -1.20 6.49 5.00
CA PRO A 94 -1.44 7.94 5.03
C PRO A 94 -1.46 8.53 6.46
N THR A 95 -0.64 8.02 7.39
CA THR A 95 -0.76 8.28 8.83
C THR A 95 0.60 8.50 9.51
N ASN A 96 0.57 8.82 10.81
CA ASN A 96 1.79 8.81 11.62
C ASN A 96 2.32 7.37 11.74
N ARG A 97 3.63 7.17 11.56
CA ARG A 97 4.31 5.86 11.54
C ARG A 97 4.12 5.03 12.82
N ASN A 98 3.76 5.68 13.93
CA ASN A 98 3.50 5.03 15.21
C ASN A 98 2.01 4.65 15.42
N ASP A 99 1.11 5.04 14.50
CA ASP A 99 -0.35 4.88 14.60
C ASP A 99 -0.91 3.99 13.47
N ILE A 100 -0.48 2.72 13.51
CA ILE A 100 -0.85 1.65 12.59
C ILE A 100 -1.45 0.48 13.37
N LEU A 101 -2.47 -0.15 12.80
CA LEU A 101 -3.06 -1.42 13.23
C LEU A 101 -2.70 -2.48 12.19
N SER A 102 -2.24 -3.65 12.62
CA SER A 102 -1.87 -4.76 11.73
C SER A 102 -2.78 -5.97 11.94
N LEU A 103 -3.32 -6.51 10.84
CA LEU A 103 -4.09 -7.74 10.80
C LEU A 103 -3.28 -8.79 10.02
N SER A 104 -2.68 -9.74 10.73
CA SER A 104 -1.91 -10.84 10.15
C SER A 104 -2.81 -12.07 9.98
N LEU A 105 -2.79 -12.66 8.78
CA LEU A 105 -3.66 -13.78 8.40
C LEU A 105 -2.83 -14.95 7.88
N THR A 106 -3.06 -16.14 8.45
CA THR A 106 -2.60 -17.41 7.87
C THR A 106 -3.81 -18.19 7.37
N MET A 107 -3.75 -18.73 6.17
CA MET A 107 -4.81 -19.49 5.50
C MET A 107 -4.31 -20.91 5.15
N HIS A 108 -5.22 -21.84 4.89
CA HIS A 108 -4.87 -23.18 4.39
C HIS A 108 -4.96 -23.31 2.87
N VAL A 109 -5.65 -22.37 2.21
CA VAL A 109 -5.69 -22.16 0.75
C VAL A 109 -5.63 -20.66 0.46
N PRO A 110 -5.13 -20.22 -0.70
CA PRO A 110 -5.18 -18.82 -1.12
C PRO A 110 -6.62 -18.27 -1.24
N GLY A 111 -6.75 -16.95 -1.34
CA GLY A 111 -8.06 -16.30 -1.51
C GLY A 111 -8.68 -16.53 -2.90
N THR A 112 -10.01 -16.43 -2.98
CA THR A 112 -10.73 -16.49 -4.26
C THR A 112 -10.71 -15.11 -4.92
N VAL A 113 -10.45 -15.02 -6.23
CA VAL A 113 -10.48 -13.76 -6.96
C VAL A 113 -11.85 -13.59 -7.62
N ILE A 114 -12.48 -12.45 -7.40
CA ILE A 114 -13.70 -12.05 -8.10
C ILE A 114 -13.35 -10.99 -9.14
N CYS A 115 -13.66 -11.27 -10.41
CA CYS A 115 -13.35 -10.41 -11.55
C CYS A 115 -14.60 -10.14 -12.40
N PRO A 116 -14.59 -9.16 -13.33
CA PRO A 116 -15.71 -8.94 -14.25
C PRO A 116 -16.05 -10.17 -15.09
N THR A 117 -17.31 -10.30 -15.50
CA THR A 117 -17.74 -11.37 -16.41
C THR A 117 -17.11 -11.18 -17.80
N ALA A 118 -16.13 -12.01 -18.13
CA ALA A 118 -15.44 -12.02 -19.44
C ALA A 118 -14.85 -13.41 -19.71
N PRO A 119 -14.52 -13.75 -20.98
CA PRO A 119 -13.72 -14.93 -21.28
C PRO A 119 -12.41 -14.93 -20.48
N LEU A 120 -12.01 -16.09 -19.98
CA LEU A 120 -10.72 -16.29 -19.32
C LEU A 120 -9.71 -16.91 -20.32
N PRO A 121 -8.42 -16.54 -20.28
CA PRO A 121 -7.81 -15.62 -19.32
C PRO A 121 -8.15 -14.14 -19.59
N LEU A 122 -8.10 -13.32 -18.54
CA LEU A 122 -8.28 -11.87 -18.68
C LEU A 122 -7.05 -11.20 -19.29
N SER A 123 -7.22 -10.53 -20.42
CA SER A 123 -6.22 -9.62 -21.00
C SER A 123 -6.25 -8.24 -20.34
N PHE A 124 -5.09 -7.59 -20.28
CA PHE A 124 -4.90 -6.26 -19.70
C PHE A 124 -4.48 -5.27 -20.80
N MET A 125 -4.99 -4.03 -20.72
CA MET A 125 -4.64 -2.98 -21.71
C MET A 125 -3.19 -2.49 -21.62
N SER A 126 -2.49 -2.80 -20.52
CA SER A 126 -1.07 -2.46 -20.32
C SER A 126 -0.22 -3.72 -20.47
N ALA A 127 0.80 -3.64 -21.32
CA ALA A 127 1.83 -4.68 -21.42
C ALA A 127 2.81 -4.68 -20.24
N SER A 128 2.92 -3.56 -19.50
CA SER A 128 3.80 -3.42 -18.33
C SER A 128 2.99 -3.24 -17.05
N PHE A 129 3.43 -3.88 -15.96
CA PHE A 129 2.81 -3.80 -14.64
C PHE A 129 3.72 -3.17 -13.61
N GLY A 130 3.18 -2.24 -12.82
CA GLY A 130 3.88 -1.68 -11.66
C GLY A 130 3.86 -2.59 -10.44
N GLN A 131 4.72 -2.29 -9.47
CA GLN A 131 4.88 -2.99 -8.18
C GLN A 131 3.55 -3.33 -7.48
N GLN A 132 2.54 -2.46 -7.58
CA GLN A 132 1.21 -2.66 -6.97
C GLN A 132 0.47 -3.89 -7.56
N PHE A 133 0.57 -4.12 -8.87
CA PHE A 133 -0.04 -5.29 -9.50
C PHE A 133 0.74 -6.57 -9.16
N ALA A 134 2.08 -6.51 -9.13
CA ALA A 134 2.90 -7.63 -8.67
C ALA A 134 2.55 -8.02 -7.22
N ALA A 135 2.42 -7.05 -6.31
CA ALA A 135 1.96 -7.30 -4.94
C ALA A 135 0.54 -7.90 -4.90
N PHE A 136 -0.38 -7.48 -5.77
CA PHE A 136 -1.71 -8.09 -5.87
C PHE A 136 -1.65 -9.55 -6.34
N SER A 137 -0.80 -9.85 -7.33
CA SER A 137 -0.52 -11.19 -7.83
C SER A 137 -0.02 -12.12 -6.71
N HIS A 138 0.94 -11.67 -5.89
CA HIS A 138 1.42 -12.42 -4.73
C HIS A 138 0.36 -12.57 -3.62
N LEU A 139 -0.44 -11.53 -3.36
CA LEU A 139 -1.55 -11.59 -2.39
C LEU A 139 -2.61 -12.63 -2.81
N CYS A 140 -2.87 -12.80 -4.11
CA CYS A 140 -3.83 -13.79 -4.61
C CYS A 140 -3.30 -15.24 -4.58
N GLN A 141 -1.98 -15.43 -4.54
CA GLN A 141 -1.33 -16.76 -4.55
C GLN A 141 -0.87 -17.23 -3.16
N THR A 142 -0.64 -16.31 -2.22
CA THR A 142 -0.11 -16.66 -0.89
C THR A 142 -1.17 -17.23 0.05
N THR A 143 -0.69 -18.00 1.04
CA THR A 143 -1.44 -18.41 2.22
C THR A 143 -1.11 -17.56 3.46
N GLN A 144 -0.14 -16.65 3.40
CA GLN A 144 0.25 -15.78 4.52
C GLN A 144 0.33 -14.33 4.06
N LEU A 145 -0.54 -13.48 4.62
CA LEU A 145 -0.56 -12.05 4.28
C LEU A 145 -0.84 -11.18 5.50
N GLN A 146 -0.41 -9.92 5.41
CA GLN A 146 -0.61 -8.91 6.45
C GLN A 146 -1.32 -7.68 5.86
N ILE A 147 -2.27 -7.12 6.61
CA ILE A 147 -3.01 -5.91 6.24
C ILE A 147 -2.75 -4.84 7.30
N CYS A 148 -2.01 -3.79 6.92
CA CYS A 148 -1.71 -2.64 7.75
C CYS A 148 -2.68 -1.49 7.46
N LEU A 149 -3.44 -1.10 8.48
CA LEU A 149 -4.46 -0.04 8.47
C LEU A 149 -4.01 1.16 9.31
N GLY A 150 -4.42 2.34 8.88
CA GLY A 150 -4.29 3.55 9.69
C GLY A 150 -5.16 3.50 10.95
N ARG A 151 -4.59 3.81 12.13
CA ARG A 151 -5.35 3.83 13.40
C ARG A 151 -6.41 4.93 13.42
N ASP A 152 -6.13 6.06 12.77
CA ASP A 152 -7.07 7.14 12.46
C ASP A 152 -8.32 6.67 11.68
N GLN A 153 -8.14 5.71 10.78
CA GLN A 153 -9.22 5.10 10.01
C GLN A 153 -10.08 4.14 10.85
N VAL A 154 -9.57 3.67 11.99
CA VAL A 154 -10.17 2.66 12.86
C VAL A 154 -10.60 3.28 14.19
N GLN A 155 -11.75 3.95 14.14
CA GLN A 155 -12.43 4.46 15.34
C GLN A 155 -12.70 3.35 16.37
N SER A 156 -12.87 3.72 17.65
CA SER A 156 -12.99 2.78 18.77
C SER A 156 -14.09 1.71 18.60
N GLU A 157 -15.20 2.01 17.91
CA GLU A 157 -16.21 0.99 17.56
C GLU A 157 -15.68 0.00 16.52
N HIS A 158 -15.03 0.48 15.46
CA HIS A 158 -14.41 -0.38 14.44
C HIS A 158 -13.32 -1.26 15.04
N ARG A 159 -12.54 -0.74 15.99
CA ARG A 159 -11.58 -1.53 16.77
C ARG A 159 -12.26 -2.70 17.50
N GLN A 160 -13.30 -2.44 18.29
CA GLN A 160 -14.01 -3.49 19.02
C GLN A 160 -14.66 -4.52 18.09
N ARG A 161 -15.11 -4.09 16.90
CA ARG A 161 -15.64 -4.98 15.87
C ARG A 161 -14.57 -5.84 15.19
N LEU A 162 -13.39 -5.30 14.91
CA LEU A 162 -12.21 -6.06 14.45
C LEU A 162 -11.77 -7.09 15.48
N GLU A 163 -11.69 -6.71 16.76
CA GLU A 163 -11.32 -7.62 17.87
C GLU A 163 -12.28 -8.82 17.95
N ARG A 164 -13.59 -8.57 17.85
CA ARG A 164 -14.60 -9.65 17.79
C ARG A 164 -14.51 -10.49 16.52
N PHE A 165 -14.32 -9.87 15.36
CA PHE A 165 -14.22 -10.54 14.07
C PHE A 165 -13.01 -11.49 14.04
N ALA A 166 -11.82 -11.02 14.43
CA ALA A 166 -10.62 -11.84 14.55
C ALA A 166 -10.79 -12.97 15.57
N SER A 167 -11.39 -12.67 16.73
CA SER A 167 -11.72 -13.69 17.74
C SER A 167 -12.68 -14.77 17.20
N ALA A 168 -13.69 -14.39 16.43
CA ALA A 168 -14.66 -15.31 15.84
C ALA A 168 -14.08 -16.16 14.70
N ILE A 169 -13.12 -15.65 13.92
CA ILE A 169 -12.33 -16.45 12.96
C ILE A 169 -11.49 -17.49 13.72
N THR A 170 -10.70 -17.05 14.71
CA THR A 170 -9.83 -17.94 15.49
C THR A 170 -10.63 -19.01 16.28
N GLN A 171 -11.87 -18.70 16.67
CA GLN A 171 -12.82 -19.67 17.26
C GLN A 171 -13.57 -20.53 16.22
N ARG A 172 -13.30 -20.37 14.91
CA ARG A 172 -13.98 -21.02 13.78
C ARG A 172 -15.51 -20.91 13.81
N ARG A 173 -16.01 -19.74 14.25
CA ARG A 173 -17.45 -19.46 14.36
C ARG A 173 -18.05 -18.85 13.11
N LEU A 174 -17.23 -18.20 12.26
CA LEU A 174 -17.72 -17.52 11.07
C LEU A 174 -17.77 -18.44 9.84
N ARG A 175 -18.69 -18.10 8.93
CA ARG A 175 -18.78 -18.62 7.56
C ARG A 175 -18.66 -17.48 6.54
N ALA A 176 -18.42 -17.78 5.28
CA ALA A 176 -18.41 -16.80 4.21
C ALA A 176 -19.78 -16.11 4.07
N ASN A 177 -19.78 -14.78 3.94
CA ASN A 177 -20.96 -14.07 3.43
C ASN A 177 -21.35 -14.63 2.05
N PRO A 178 -22.63 -14.88 1.75
CA PRO A 178 -23.07 -15.23 0.40
C PRO A 178 -22.85 -14.03 -0.53
N ILE A 179 -22.07 -14.22 -1.61
CA ILE A 179 -21.74 -13.17 -2.58
C ILE A 179 -22.65 -13.30 -3.79
N ASP A 180 -23.57 -12.34 -3.97
CA ASP A 180 -24.37 -12.24 -5.18
C ASP A 180 -23.54 -11.62 -6.32
N LEU A 181 -22.83 -12.50 -7.03
CA LEU A 181 -22.02 -12.17 -8.19
C LEU A 181 -22.81 -11.45 -9.31
N ARG A 182 -24.15 -11.55 -9.34
CA ARG A 182 -24.98 -10.92 -10.39
C ARG A 182 -25.28 -9.45 -10.12
N SER A 183 -25.36 -9.03 -8.84
CA SER A 183 -25.52 -7.61 -8.48
C SER A 183 -24.19 -6.86 -8.36
N LEU A 184 -23.06 -7.56 -8.25
CA LEU A 184 -21.73 -6.97 -8.42
C LEU A 184 -21.52 -6.45 -9.86
N GLY A 185 -20.69 -5.42 -10.01
CA GLY A 185 -20.36 -4.86 -11.33
C GLY A 185 -21.48 -4.04 -12.00
N GLY A 186 -22.49 -3.59 -11.26
CA GLY A 186 -23.49 -2.63 -11.75
C GLY A 186 -24.41 -3.16 -12.86
N GLY A 187 -24.55 -4.49 -12.99
CA GLY A 187 -25.33 -5.16 -14.03
C GLY A 187 -24.51 -5.90 -15.07
N GLY A 188 -23.19 -5.67 -15.17
CA GLY A 188 -22.29 -6.52 -15.96
C GLY A 188 -21.98 -7.88 -15.31
N GLY A 189 -22.31 -8.03 -14.03
CA GLY A 189 -21.97 -9.18 -13.22
C GLY A 189 -20.46 -9.29 -12.92
N LYS A 190 -20.14 -10.20 -12.01
CA LYS A 190 -18.78 -10.70 -11.79
C LYS A 190 -18.78 -12.23 -11.81
N GLN A 191 -17.59 -12.82 -11.84
CA GLN A 191 -17.36 -14.26 -11.75
C GLN A 191 -16.25 -14.56 -10.74
N GLU A 192 -16.31 -15.75 -10.13
CA GLU A 192 -15.26 -16.26 -9.24
C GLU A 192 -14.24 -17.09 -10.01
N THR A 193 -12.96 -16.89 -9.70
CA THR A 193 -11.84 -17.65 -10.27
C THR A 193 -10.69 -17.80 -9.26
N ILE A 194 -9.80 -18.75 -9.54
CA ILE A 194 -8.44 -18.77 -8.98
C ILE A 194 -7.54 -17.81 -9.78
N TRP A 195 -6.43 -17.39 -9.18
CA TRP A 195 -5.45 -16.51 -9.83
C TRP A 195 -4.85 -17.12 -11.10
N ASP A 196 -4.71 -18.44 -11.16
CA ASP A 196 -4.08 -19.16 -12.29
C ASP A 196 -4.80 -18.97 -13.63
N HIS A 197 -6.07 -18.55 -13.64
CA HIS A 197 -6.80 -18.18 -14.87
C HIS A 197 -6.72 -16.69 -15.22
N ILE A 198 -5.93 -15.91 -14.48
CA ILE A 198 -5.60 -14.51 -14.78
C ILE A 198 -4.15 -14.52 -15.25
N HIS A 199 -3.94 -14.40 -16.55
CA HIS A 199 -2.61 -14.37 -17.16
C HIS A 199 -2.20 -12.92 -17.47
N PRO A 200 -1.52 -12.22 -16.55
CA PRO A 200 -0.85 -10.98 -16.92
C PRO A 200 0.22 -11.25 -17.99
N PRO A 201 0.43 -10.36 -18.98
CA PRO A 201 1.70 -10.32 -19.70
C PRO A 201 2.90 -10.31 -18.73
N PRO A 202 4.02 -10.96 -19.10
CA PRO A 202 5.17 -11.13 -18.21
C PRO A 202 5.71 -9.76 -17.78
N VAL A 203 5.96 -9.62 -16.48
CA VAL A 203 6.51 -8.38 -15.93
C VAL A 203 7.96 -8.26 -16.39
N GLU A 204 8.26 -7.23 -17.19
CA GLU A 204 9.63 -6.82 -17.44
C GLU A 204 10.27 -6.42 -16.11
N GLU A 205 11.23 -7.22 -15.63
CA GLU A 205 12.01 -6.87 -14.43
C GLU A 205 12.81 -5.60 -14.69
N GLN A 206 12.26 -4.46 -14.25
CA GLN A 206 13.03 -3.22 -14.18
C GLN A 206 14.11 -3.39 -13.11
N GLN A 207 15.26 -3.92 -13.53
CA GLN A 207 16.51 -3.84 -12.78
C GLN A 207 16.82 -2.38 -12.55
N ALA A 208 16.41 -1.89 -11.37
CA ALA A 208 16.86 -0.63 -10.83
C ALA A 208 18.35 -0.75 -10.52
N ASP A 209 19.18 -0.55 -11.53
CA ASP A 209 20.63 -0.44 -11.39
C ASP A 209 20.92 0.69 -10.38
N PHE A 210 21.25 0.30 -9.15
CA PHE A 210 21.39 1.20 -8.02
C PHE A 210 22.65 2.05 -8.21
N GLY A 211 22.48 3.12 -8.99
CA GLY A 211 23.54 3.94 -9.56
C GLY A 211 24.67 4.20 -8.59
N ALA A 212 25.75 3.45 -8.75
CA ALA A 212 26.81 3.34 -7.76
C ALA A 212 27.36 4.72 -7.42
N SER A 213 27.11 5.19 -6.19
CA SER A 213 27.44 6.54 -5.75
C SER A 213 28.96 6.71 -5.66
N ARG A 214 29.58 7.06 -6.80
CA ARG A 214 31.01 7.24 -6.97
C ARG A 214 31.49 8.44 -6.16
N LYS A 215 31.81 8.19 -4.89
CA LYS A 215 32.57 9.10 -4.00
C LYS A 215 33.79 9.64 -4.77
N ARG A 216 33.73 10.90 -5.20
CA ARG A 216 34.90 11.61 -5.74
C ARG A 216 35.86 11.88 -4.60
N SER A 217 36.82 10.98 -4.38
CA SER A 217 37.98 11.30 -3.54
C SER A 217 38.76 12.44 -4.18
N ARG A 218 39.20 13.40 -3.35
CA ARG A 218 40.17 14.43 -3.71
C ARG A 218 41.58 13.99 -3.27
N VAL A 219 42.57 14.82 -3.61
CA VAL A 219 44.02 14.64 -3.37
C VAL A 219 44.65 13.61 -4.32
N GLY A 220 45.78 13.88 -4.98
CA GLY A 220 46.63 15.08 -4.95
C GLY A 220 47.50 15.25 -6.21
N GLU A 221 48.36 16.27 -6.20
CA GLU A 221 49.25 16.67 -7.31
C GLU A 221 50.46 15.70 -7.43
N SER A 222 51.26 15.63 -8.51
CA SER A 222 51.92 16.77 -9.19
C SER A 222 52.78 16.36 -10.42
N ILE A 223 52.97 17.30 -11.36
CA ILE A 223 54.22 17.63 -12.12
C ILE A 223 54.88 16.54 -13.01
N GLN A 224 55.28 16.75 -14.29
CA GLN A 224 55.21 17.93 -15.21
C GLN A 224 54.64 17.51 -16.61
N ILE A 225 55.21 17.65 -17.83
CA ILE A 225 56.46 18.16 -18.46
C ILE A 225 56.07 19.03 -19.70
N ARG A 226 57.01 19.80 -20.27
CA ARG A 226 56.84 20.80 -21.34
C ARG A 226 56.95 20.24 -22.77
N LEU A 227 56.29 20.87 -23.75
CA LEU A 227 56.95 21.80 -24.71
C LEU A 227 55.95 22.58 -25.61
N SER A 228 56.45 23.59 -26.32
CA SER A 228 55.74 24.62 -27.14
C SER A 228 56.77 25.16 -28.17
N PRO A 229 56.56 26.22 -29.00
CA PRO A 229 55.35 27.03 -29.27
C PRO A 229 55.09 27.37 -30.77
N TYR A 230 53.94 27.99 -31.08
CA TYR A 230 53.75 29.07 -32.09
C TYR A 230 52.31 29.61 -31.97
N ALA A 231 51.95 30.86 -32.28
CA ALA A 231 52.37 32.18 -31.80
C ALA A 231 51.69 33.26 -32.67
N ARG A 232 50.68 33.99 -32.15
CA ARG A 232 50.50 35.47 -32.28
C ARG A 232 49.13 35.98 -31.78
N LYS A 233 49.19 37.09 -31.01
CA LYS A 233 48.38 38.35 -31.03
C LYS A 233 46.91 38.29 -31.50
N ASN A 234 45.90 38.96 -30.94
CA ASN A 234 45.72 39.99 -29.89
C ASN A 234 44.17 40.06 -29.57
N ASN A 235 43.54 40.87 -28.69
CA ASN A 235 43.94 42.00 -27.83
C ASN A 235 43.00 42.20 -26.61
N GLN A 236 43.32 43.20 -25.76
CA GLN A 236 42.48 44.13 -24.96
C GLN A 236 41.00 43.82 -24.60
N GLY A 237 40.63 43.99 -23.30
CA GLY A 237 39.22 43.96 -22.84
C GLY A 237 38.97 43.88 -21.32
N LYS A 238 39.55 44.77 -20.49
CA LYS A 238 39.33 44.90 -19.02
C LYS A 238 39.71 46.32 -18.56
N PRO A 239 39.34 46.81 -17.34
CA PRO A 239 38.52 46.20 -16.28
C PRO A 239 37.37 47.11 -15.78
N ASN A 240 36.58 46.67 -14.79
CA ASN A 240 36.51 47.33 -13.46
C ASN A 240 35.56 46.63 -12.47
N ILE A 241 35.85 46.80 -11.17
CA ILE A 241 35.03 46.43 -10.01
C ILE A 241 35.14 47.63 -9.03
N PRO A 242 34.05 48.05 -8.38
CA PRO A 242 34.14 48.32 -6.95
C PRO A 242 32.99 47.70 -6.13
N LEU A 243 33.38 47.14 -4.98
CA LEU A 243 32.62 47.11 -3.71
C LEU A 243 33.27 48.15 -2.77
N PRO A 244 32.79 48.41 -1.52
CA PRO A 244 31.57 47.97 -0.84
C PRO A 244 30.76 49.18 -0.28
N LEU A 245 29.77 48.96 0.61
CA LEU A 245 29.80 49.42 2.02
C LEU A 245 28.49 49.13 2.80
N ASP A 246 28.66 48.77 4.08
CA ASP A 246 27.84 48.92 5.31
C ASP A 246 26.29 48.84 5.33
N GLY A 247 25.74 48.23 6.40
CA GLY A 247 24.28 48.04 6.56
C GLY A 247 23.77 47.43 7.88
N HIS A 248 24.42 47.69 9.02
CA HIS A 248 23.89 47.57 10.40
C HIS A 248 23.00 46.37 10.84
N GLN A 249 23.57 45.54 11.73
CA GLN A 249 22.86 45.02 12.93
C GLN A 249 22.46 46.20 13.85
N PRO A 250 21.52 46.09 14.85
CA PRO A 250 21.56 44.99 15.85
C PRO A 250 20.27 44.63 16.66
N VAL A 251 20.49 43.81 17.70
CA VAL A 251 19.80 43.73 19.01
C VAL A 251 18.52 42.86 19.21
N LEU A 252 18.73 41.95 20.18
CA LEU A 252 17.87 41.12 21.01
C LEU A 252 16.41 41.58 21.28
N LYS A 253 15.56 40.58 21.58
CA LYS A 253 15.12 40.36 22.98
C LYS A 253 14.64 38.93 23.28
N ASP A 254 15.11 38.42 24.40
CA ASP A 254 14.64 37.19 25.07
C ASP A 254 13.23 37.37 25.66
N CYS A 255 12.52 36.27 25.90
CA CYS A 255 11.83 36.09 27.18
C CYS A 255 11.43 34.64 27.48
N CYS A 256 11.97 34.15 28.59
CA CYS A 256 11.42 33.18 29.56
C CYS A 256 10.44 32.07 29.13
N ALA A 257 10.87 30.85 29.43
CA ALA A 257 10.03 29.70 29.71
C ALA A 257 8.98 29.95 30.81
N PHE A 258 7.96 29.09 30.84
CA PHE A 258 7.19 28.76 32.05
C PHE A 258 6.92 27.25 32.10
N LEU A 259 7.25 26.67 33.28
CA LEU A 259 6.87 25.38 33.88
C LEU A 259 6.24 24.31 32.96
#